data_AF-A0A3N5UTG7-F1
#
_entry.id   AF-A0A3N5UTG7-F1
#
_cell.length_a   1.000
_cell.length_b   1.000
_cell.length_c   1.000
_cell.angle_alpha   90.00
_cell.angle_beta   90.00
_cell.angle_gamma   90.00
#
_symmetry.space_group_name_H-M   'P 1'
#
loop_
_entity.id
_entity.type
_entity.pdbx_description
1 polymer ?
#
loop_
_entity_poly.entity_id
_entity_poly.type
_entity_poly.pdbx_seq_one_letter_code
_entity_poly.pdbx_strand_id
1 'polypeptide(L)'
;MDENKLWEIRAFVYQHFAETTRSPRVVEVAGRFALTHEQAVSAYEELHQRHALYLQPGTHEILMANPFSGVETPFKVRANGRTYFANCAWDSFGIPAALHADAEIEAACAQSGEPIRLSVTDGQVQQSDARVHFLIPFREWYNDLPLT
;
A
#
# COMPACT_ATOMS: atom_id res chain seq x y z
N MET A 1 6.32 -2.46 -23.38
CA MET A 1 5.35 -1.35 -23.23
C MET A 1 6.14 -0.05 -23.11
N ASP A 2 5.61 1.10 -23.52
CA ASP A 2 6.34 2.36 -23.30
C ASP A 2 6.32 2.77 -21.82
N GLU A 3 7.30 3.57 -21.41
CA GLU A 3 7.49 3.94 -20.00
C GLU A 3 6.34 4.80 -19.45
N ASN A 4 5.78 5.68 -20.26
CA ASN A 4 4.65 6.53 -19.85
C ASN A 4 3.44 5.67 -19.48
N LYS A 5 3.12 4.67 -20.30
CA LYS A 5 2.01 3.74 -20.06
C LYS A 5 2.20 2.94 -18.78
N LEU A 6 3.43 2.48 -18.49
CA LEU A 6 3.74 1.76 -17.26
C LEU A 6 3.43 2.62 -16.02
N TRP A 7 3.82 3.89 -16.05
CA TRP A 7 3.55 4.83 -14.95
C TRP A 7 2.08 5.25 -14.85
N GLU A 8 1.35 5.32 -15.97
CA GLU A 8 -0.11 5.47 -15.96
C GLU A 8 -0.82 4.28 -15.30
N ILE A 9 -0.37 3.06 -15.58
CA ILE A 9 -0.90 1.84 -14.92
C ILE A 9 -0.63 1.89 -13.42
N ARG A 10 0.58 2.27 -13.02
CA ARG A 10 0.88 2.49 -11.60
C ARG A 10 -0.07 3.53 -11.00
N ALA A 11 -0.23 4.69 -11.62
CA ALA A 11 -1.12 5.73 -11.11
C ALA A 11 -2.57 5.20 -10.93
N PHE A 12 -3.06 4.41 -11.90
CA PHE A 12 -4.35 3.75 -11.80
C PHE A 12 -4.43 2.78 -10.61
N VAL A 13 -3.38 2.01 -10.31
CA VAL A 13 -3.34 1.15 -9.11
C VAL A 13 -3.58 1.96 -7.83
N TYR A 14 -2.86 3.07 -7.66
CA TYR A 14 -3.01 3.93 -6.47
C TYR A 14 -4.37 4.61 -6.39
N GLN A 15 -4.89 5.09 -7.53
CA GLN A 15 -6.24 5.64 -7.62
C GLN A 15 -7.30 4.61 -7.23
N HIS A 16 -7.17 3.39 -7.74
CA HIS A 16 -8.12 2.30 -7.46
C HIS A 16 -8.10 1.91 -5.97
N PHE A 17 -6.93 1.90 -5.33
CA PHE A 17 -6.84 1.76 -3.87
C PHE A 17 -7.58 2.88 -3.16
N ALA A 18 -7.31 4.15 -3.51
CA ALA A 18 -7.93 5.31 -2.87
C ALA A 18 -9.47 5.32 -3.01
N GLU A 19 -10.00 4.82 -4.13
CA GLU A 19 -11.44 4.81 -4.40
C GLU A 19 -12.15 3.57 -3.84
N THR A 20 -11.48 2.41 -3.82
CA THR A 20 -12.12 1.10 -3.60
C THR A 20 -11.59 0.31 -2.43
N THR A 21 -10.54 0.79 -1.76
CA THR A 21 -9.83 0.12 -0.64
C THR A 21 -9.17 -1.21 -0.99
N ARG A 22 -9.03 -1.55 -2.29
CA ARG A 22 -8.36 -2.77 -2.76
C ARG A 22 -7.49 -2.49 -3.98
N SER A 23 -6.63 -3.43 -4.34
CA SER A 23 -5.90 -3.39 -5.60
C SER A 23 -6.81 -3.73 -6.80
N PRO A 24 -6.52 -3.19 -8.00
CA PRO A 24 -7.16 -3.67 -9.22
C PRO A 24 -6.55 -5.01 -9.64
N ARG A 25 -7.41 -5.93 -10.08
CA ARG A 25 -6.97 -7.19 -10.69
C ARG A 25 -6.40 -6.94 -12.09
N VAL A 26 -5.55 -7.85 -12.56
CA VAL A 26 -4.96 -7.80 -13.92
C VAL A 26 -6.02 -7.57 -15.00
N VAL A 27 -7.18 -8.24 -14.91
CA VAL A 27 -8.30 -8.07 -15.85
C VAL A 27 -8.88 -6.65 -15.86
N GLU A 28 -8.90 -5.97 -14.71
CA GLU A 28 -9.41 -4.60 -14.61
C GLU A 28 -8.43 -3.62 -15.27
N VAL A 29 -7.11 -3.84 -15.11
CA VAL A 29 -6.08 -3.07 -15.81
C VAL A 29 -6.12 -3.33 -17.31
N ALA A 30 -6.22 -4.60 -17.72
CA ALA A 30 -6.32 -4.97 -19.13
C ALA A 30 -7.50 -4.26 -19.82
N GLY A 31 -8.68 -4.30 -19.19
CA GLY A 31 -9.86 -3.59 -19.69
C GLY A 31 -9.68 -2.07 -19.71
N ARG A 32 -9.12 -1.47 -18.65
CA ARG A 32 -8.94 -0.02 -18.52
C ARG A 32 -8.00 0.59 -19.56
N PHE A 33 -6.97 -0.17 -19.95
CA PHE A 33 -5.89 0.29 -20.83
C PHE A 33 -5.93 -0.35 -22.23
N ALA A 34 -6.98 -1.12 -22.54
CA ALA A 34 -7.13 -1.86 -23.81
C ALA A 34 -5.92 -2.75 -24.11
N LEU A 35 -5.43 -3.45 -23.09
CA LEU A 35 -4.32 -4.39 -23.16
C LEU A 35 -4.83 -5.82 -23.23
N THR A 36 -4.02 -6.74 -23.76
CA THR A 36 -4.24 -8.16 -23.53
C THR A 36 -3.96 -8.51 -22.06
N HIS A 37 -4.42 -9.69 -21.63
CA HIS A 37 -4.13 -10.17 -20.28
C HIS A 37 -2.61 -10.27 -20.03
N GLU A 38 -1.87 -10.81 -21.01
CA GLU A 38 -0.42 -11.00 -20.94
C GLU A 38 0.33 -9.68 -20.86
N GLN A 39 -0.14 -8.65 -21.57
CA GLN A 39 0.43 -7.30 -21.49
C GLN A 39 0.22 -6.66 -20.12
N ALA A 40 -0.96 -6.84 -19.51
CA ALA A 40 -1.24 -6.34 -18.17
C ALA A 40 -0.44 -7.11 -17.09
N VAL A 41 -0.28 -8.44 -17.25
CA VAL A 41 0.61 -9.25 -16.42
C VAL A 41 2.05 -8.73 -16.50
N SER A 42 2.57 -8.57 -17.71
CA SER A 42 3.93 -8.07 -17.94
C SER A 42 4.14 -6.67 -17.35
N ALA A 43 3.12 -5.81 -17.39
CA ALA A 43 3.16 -4.49 -16.72
C ALA A 43 3.32 -4.61 -15.21
N TYR A 44 2.57 -5.52 -14.57
CA TYR A 44 2.67 -5.76 -13.13
C TYR A 44 4.02 -6.36 -12.73
N GLU A 45 4.53 -7.31 -13.50
CA GLU A 45 5.86 -7.88 -13.29
C GLU A 45 6.97 -6.83 -13.46
N GLU A 46 6.84 -5.93 -14.44
CA GLU A 46 7.79 -4.84 -14.64
C GLU A 46 7.72 -3.81 -13.50
N LEU A 47 6.53 -3.43 -13.04
CA LEU A 47 6.37 -2.56 -11.87
C LEU A 47 6.94 -3.20 -10.59
N HIS A 48 6.81 -4.53 -10.45
CA HIS A 48 7.40 -5.29 -9.36
C HIS A 48 8.94 -5.22 -9.38
N GLN A 49 9.55 -5.49 -10.53
CA GLN A 49 11.01 -5.42 -10.70
C GLN A 49 11.56 -4.01 -10.44
N ARG A 50 10.76 -2.97 -10.69
CA ARG A 50 11.12 -1.57 -10.41
C ARG A 50 10.82 -1.13 -8.98
N HIS A 51 10.40 -2.03 -8.09
CA HIS A 51 10.03 -1.72 -6.70
C HIS A 51 8.90 -0.67 -6.59
N ALA A 52 8.07 -0.54 -7.62
CA ALA A 52 6.98 0.44 -7.68
C ALA A 52 5.69 -0.04 -7.00
N LEU A 53 5.54 -1.36 -6.92
CA LEU A 53 4.59 -2.15 -6.14
C LEU A 53 5.17 -3.56 -5.97
N TYR A 54 4.55 -4.41 -5.18
CA TYR A 54 4.96 -5.80 -5.00
C TYR A 54 3.83 -6.77 -5.20
N LEU A 55 4.12 -7.88 -5.89
CA LEU A 55 3.15 -8.93 -6.16
C LEU A 55 3.27 -10.02 -5.10
N GLN A 56 2.17 -10.71 -4.84
CA GLN A 56 2.15 -11.89 -4.01
C GLN A 56 2.91 -13.03 -4.72
N PRO A 57 3.80 -13.77 -4.01
CA PRO A 57 4.56 -14.86 -4.62
C PRO A 57 3.66 -15.90 -5.29
N GLY A 58 4.00 -16.25 -6.53
CA GLY A 58 3.25 -17.23 -7.32
C GLY A 58 1.95 -16.72 -7.93
N THR A 59 1.62 -15.43 -7.77
CA THR A 59 0.43 -14.81 -8.38
C THR A 59 0.78 -13.48 -9.05
N HIS A 60 -0.21 -12.85 -9.66
CA HIS A 60 -0.14 -11.47 -10.18
C HIS A 60 -1.07 -10.53 -9.39
N GLU A 61 -1.39 -10.89 -8.16
CA GLU A 61 -2.11 -10.02 -7.24
C GLU A 61 -1.13 -9.09 -6.54
N ILE A 62 -1.50 -7.82 -6.37
CA ILE A 62 -0.67 -6.85 -5.67
C ILE A 62 -0.76 -7.13 -4.18
N LEU A 63 0.37 -7.50 -3.56
CA LEU A 63 0.52 -7.63 -2.12
C LEU A 63 0.73 -6.27 -1.47
N MET A 64 1.55 -5.40 -2.07
CA MET A 64 1.89 -4.08 -1.51
C MET A 64 1.97 -3.01 -2.60
N ALA A 65 1.39 -1.85 -2.36
CA ALA A 65 1.61 -0.63 -3.14
C ALA A 65 1.68 0.56 -2.18
N ASN A 66 2.87 0.82 -1.63
CA ASN A 66 3.06 1.72 -0.49
C ASN A 66 2.40 3.09 -0.72
N PRO A 67 1.48 3.52 0.17
CA PRO A 67 1.31 3.02 1.54
C PRO A 67 0.27 1.89 1.71
N PHE A 68 -0.45 1.52 0.66
CA PHE A 68 -1.55 0.55 0.72
C PHE A 68 -1.05 -0.90 0.72
N SER A 69 -1.74 -1.73 1.50
CA SER A 69 -1.63 -3.19 1.45
C SER A 69 -2.76 -3.77 0.62
N GLY A 70 -2.45 -4.76 -0.21
CA GLY A 70 -3.43 -5.55 -0.96
C GLY A 70 -4.12 -6.62 -0.13
N VAL A 71 -3.61 -6.90 1.08
CA VAL A 71 -4.17 -7.87 2.03
C VAL A 71 -4.47 -7.20 3.37
N GLU A 72 -5.31 -7.83 4.19
CA GLU A 72 -5.52 -7.35 5.56
C GLU A 72 -4.23 -7.44 6.39
N THR A 73 -3.97 -6.42 7.18
CA THR A 73 -2.82 -6.36 8.09
C THR A 73 -3.27 -5.87 9.48
N PRO A 74 -2.41 -5.99 10.50
CA PRO A 74 -2.68 -5.38 11.80
C PRO A 74 -2.74 -3.83 11.77
N PHE A 75 -2.35 -3.18 10.67
CA PHE A 75 -2.31 -1.72 10.54
C PHE A 75 -3.51 -1.22 9.77
N LYS A 76 -4.62 -1.00 10.48
CA LYS A 76 -5.89 -0.57 9.90
C LYS A 76 -5.98 0.95 9.93
N VAL A 77 -6.38 1.55 8.82
CA VAL A 77 -6.54 3.01 8.69
C VAL A 77 -7.96 3.31 8.23
N ARG A 78 -8.70 4.06 9.04
CA ARG A 78 -10.04 4.54 8.68
C ARG A 78 -9.97 5.99 8.23
N ALA A 79 -10.25 6.25 6.95
CA ALA A 79 -10.22 7.58 6.35
C ALA A 79 -11.36 7.70 5.32
N ASN A 80 -11.96 8.89 5.18
CA ASN A 80 -13.06 9.14 4.22
C ASN A 80 -14.22 8.12 4.31
N GLY A 81 -14.56 7.68 5.53
CA GLY A 81 -15.62 6.68 5.76
C GLY A 81 -15.28 5.26 5.29
N ARG A 82 -14.04 5.00 4.90
CA ARG A 82 -13.54 3.72 4.39
C ARG A 82 -12.42 3.17 5.27
N THR A 83 -12.20 1.87 5.17
CA THR A 83 -11.12 1.17 5.88
C THR A 83 -10.10 0.68 4.88
N TYR A 84 -8.84 1.05 5.11
CA TYR A 84 -7.67 0.61 4.36
C TYR A 84 -6.76 -0.18 5.28
N PHE A 85 -5.84 -0.94 4.68
CA PHE A 85 -4.76 -1.61 5.39
C PHE A 85 -3.43 -1.08 4.90
N ALA A 86 -2.51 -0.84 5.82
CA ALA A 86 -1.15 -0.40 5.53
C ALA A 86 -0.16 -1.56 5.68
N ASN A 87 0.97 -1.51 4.99
CA ASN A 87 1.94 -2.61 5.06
C ASN A 87 2.72 -2.65 6.39
N CYS A 88 2.84 -1.50 7.06
CA CYS A 88 3.57 -1.36 8.32
C CYS A 88 3.07 -0.15 9.11
N ALA A 89 3.62 0.03 10.33
CA ALA A 89 3.32 1.18 11.17
C ALA A 89 3.62 2.52 10.48
N TRP A 90 4.71 2.63 9.72
CA TRP A 90 5.04 3.85 8.98
C TRP A 90 4.05 4.14 7.85
N ASP A 91 3.74 3.13 7.03
CA ASP A 91 2.79 3.25 5.93
C ASP A 91 1.38 3.62 6.42
N SER A 92 1.02 3.28 7.66
CA SER A 92 -0.27 3.67 8.23
C SER A 92 -0.48 5.19 8.27
N PHE A 93 0.60 5.97 8.40
CA PHE A 93 0.57 7.44 8.28
C PHE A 93 0.65 7.92 6.83
N GLY A 94 1.21 7.11 5.93
CA GLY A 94 1.26 7.41 4.50
C GLY A 94 -0.13 7.42 3.86
N ILE A 95 -1.05 6.56 4.32
CA ILE A 95 -2.42 6.51 3.79
C ILE A 95 -3.17 7.85 3.95
N PRO A 96 -3.34 8.43 5.16
CA PRO A 96 -4.02 9.73 5.31
C PRO A 96 -3.32 10.86 4.54
N ALA A 97 -1.98 10.83 4.47
CA ALA A 97 -1.22 11.78 3.68
C ALA A 97 -1.52 11.68 2.17
N ALA A 98 -1.59 10.46 1.63
CA ALA A 98 -1.90 10.21 0.22
C ALA A 98 -3.37 10.53 -0.14
N LEU A 99 -4.28 10.32 0.82
CA LEU A 99 -5.72 10.60 0.64
C LEU A 99 -6.08 12.07 0.92
N HIS A 100 -5.15 12.87 1.43
CA HIS A 100 -5.39 14.23 1.91
C HIS A 100 -6.60 14.29 2.87
N ALA A 101 -6.63 13.38 3.84
CA ALA A 101 -7.76 13.19 4.73
C ALA A 101 -7.33 12.91 6.16
N ASP A 102 -8.19 13.31 7.10
CA ASP A 102 -8.11 12.88 8.49
C ASP A 102 -8.35 11.36 8.59
N ALA A 103 -7.73 10.74 9.59
CA ALA A 103 -7.83 9.30 9.77
C ALA A 103 -7.72 8.86 11.23
N GLU A 104 -8.32 7.70 11.51
CA GLU A 104 -8.04 6.91 12.70
C GLU A 104 -7.19 5.69 12.31
N ILE A 105 -6.12 5.45 13.04
CA ILE A 105 -5.21 4.33 12.84
C ILE A 105 -5.35 3.39 14.02
N GLU A 106 -5.65 2.12 13.73
CA GLU A 106 -5.67 1.03 14.71
C GLU A 106 -4.51 0.09 14.42
N ALA A 107 -3.75 -0.23 15.46
CA ALA A 107 -2.65 -1.19 15.44
C ALA A 107 -2.52 -1.90 16.79
N ALA A 108 -1.46 -2.69 16.95
CA ALA A 108 -1.08 -3.26 18.24
C ALA A 108 0.44 -3.14 18.42
N CYS A 109 0.89 -3.02 19.67
CA CYS A 109 2.30 -3.09 20.01
C CYS A 109 2.86 -4.46 19.59
N ALA A 110 3.93 -4.48 18.79
CA ALA A 110 4.53 -5.72 18.31
C ALA A 110 5.11 -6.60 19.44
N GLN A 111 5.45 -6.01 20.60
CA GLN A 111 5.99 -6.73 21.76
C GLN A 111 4.90 -7.19 22.74
N SER A 112 3.99 -6.29 23.15
CA SER A 112 2.99 -6.59 24.19
C SER A 112 1.64 -7.04 23.64
N GLY A 113 1.35 -6.77 22.36
CA GLY A 113 0.03 -6.97 21.75
C GLY A 113 -1.02 -5.94 22.19
N GLU A 114 -0.65 -4.96 23.01
CA GLU A 114 -1.59 -3.93 23.48
C GLU A 114 -2.11 -3.07 22.32
N PRO A 115 -3.42 -2.77 22.27
CA PRO A 115 -3.98 -1.95 21.21
C PRO A 115 -3.37 -0.54 21.18
N ILE A 116 -3.01 -0.09 19.99
CA ILE A 116 -2.56 1.27 19.71
C ILE A 116 -3.63 1.92 18.85
N ARG A 117 -4.09 3.11 19.26
CA ARG A 117 -5.00 3.96 18.49
C ARG A 117 -4.40 5.34 18.34
N LEU A 118 -4.31 5.82 17.11
CA LEU A 118 -3.76 7.14 16.78
C LEU A 118 -4.75 7.86 15.87
N SER A 119 -4.84 9.18 16.02
CA SER A 119 -5.65 10.02 15.15
C SER A 119 -4.75 10.95 14.36
N VAL A 120 -5.07 11.16 13.09
CA VAL A 120 -4.47 12.16 12.22
C VAL A 120 -5.53 13.21 11.90
N THR A 121 -5.25 14.47 12.23
CA THR A 121 -6.16 15.60 12.00
C THR A 121 -5.36 16.77 11.44
N ASP A 122 -5.84 17.38 10.36
CA ASP A 122 -5.17 18.48 9.65
C ASP A 122 -3.70 18.15 9.29
N GLY A 123 -3.47 16.89 8.89
CA GLY A 123 -2.14 16.39 8.53
C GLY A 123 -1.16 16.22 9.70
N GLN A 124 -1.63 16.34 10.95
CA GLN A 124 -0.84 16.16 12.16
C GLN A 124 -1.29 14.92 12.93
N VAL A 125 -0.33 14.12 13.39
CA VAL A 125 -0.59 13.03 14.33
C VAL A 125 -0.89 13.65 15.69
N GLN A 126 -2.05 13.32 16.27
CA GLN A 126 -2.41 13.75 17.61
C GLN A 126 -1.46 13.13 18.64
N GLN A 127 -1.14 13.88 19.69
CA GLN A 127 -0.08 13.54 20.67
C GLN A 127 -0.14 12.07 21.11
N SER A 128 0.99 11.36 20.97
CA SER A 128 1.13 9.95 21.31
C SER A 128 2.56 9.62 21.73
N ASP A 129 2.68 8.72 22.71
CA ASP A 129 3.97 8.15 23.13
C ASP A 129 4.37 6.91 22.32
N ALA A 130 3.57 6.52 21.33
CA ALA A 130 3.90 5.41 20.44
C ALA A 130 5.22 5.64 19.71
N ARG A 131 5.91 4.55 19.38
CA ARG A 131 7.17 4.56 18.64
C ARG A 131 7.05 3.62 17.44
N VAL A 132 7.51 4.10 16.28
CA VAL A 132 7.73 3.26 15.11
C VAL A 132 9.19 2.77 15.16
N HIS A 133 9.37 1.46 15.14
CA HIS A 133 10.69 0.86 15.09
C HIS A 133 11.00 0.41 13.66
N PHE A 134 12.14 0.84 13.15
CA PHE A 134 12.68 0.40 11.86
C PHE A 134 13.84 -0.56 12.14
N LEU A 135 13.67 -1.84 11.79
CA LEU A 135 14.65 -2.89 12.10
C LEU A 135 15.97 -2.70 11.36
N ILE A 136 15.89 -2.23 10.12
CA ILE A 136 17.04 -2.03 9.25
C ILE A 136 17.07 -0.61 8.67
N PRO A 137 18.25 -0.12 8.24
CA PRO A 137 18.36 1.16 7.56
C PRO A 137 17.50 1.20 6.29
N PHE A 138 16.93 2.36 5.98
CA PHE A 138 16.07 2.53 4.79
C PHE A 138 16.74 2.09 3.46
N ARG A 139 18.05 2.27 3.33
CA ARG A 139 18.82 1.82 2.16
C ARG A 139 18.82 0.30 1.94
N GLU A 140 18.48 -0.46 2.98
CA GLU A 140 18.46 -1.93 2.97
C GLU A 140 17.01 -2.46 2.99
N TRP A 141 16.00 -1.59 3.03
CA TRP A 141 14.59 -1.93 3.24
C TRP A 141 14.08 -3.07 2.35
N TYR A 142 14.50 -3.10 1.08
CA TYR A 142 14.07 -4.11 0.11
C TYR A 142 14.61 -5.52 0.39
N ASN A 143 15.62 -5.65 1.26
CA ASN A 143 16.15 -6.95 1.69
C ASN A 143 15.28 -7.62 2.78
N ASP A 144 14.30 -6.89 3.35
CA ASP A 144 13.45 -7.32 4.46
C ASP A 144 11.96 -7.25 4.11
N LEU A 145 11.64 -7.34 2.81
CA LEU A 145 10.25 -7.48 2.37
C LEU A 145 9.84 -8.96 2.40
N PRO A 146 8.63 -9.29 2.86
CA PRO A 146 8.13 -10.68 2.93
C PRO A 146 7.71 -11.20 1.55
N LEU A 147 8.65 -11.20 0.59
CA LEU A 147 8.45 -11.56 -0.82
C LEU A 147 9.07 -12.91 -1.19
N THR A 148 9.61 -13.63 -0.21
CA THR A 148 10.30 -14.90 -0.36
C THR A 148 9.74 -15.96 0.58
#